data_AF-A0A7W1SPC6-F1
#
_entry.id   AF-A0A7W1SPC6-F1
#
_cell.length_a   1.000
_cell.length_b   1.000
_cell.length_c   1.000
_cell.angle_alpha   90.00
_cell.angle_beta   90.00
_cell.angle_gamma   90.00
#
_symmetry.space_group_name_H-M   'P 1'
#
loop_
_entity.id
_entity.type
_entity.pdbx_description
1 polymer ?
#
loop_
_entity_poly.entity_id
_entity_poly.type
_entity_poly.pdbx_seq_one_letter_code
_entity_poly.pdbx_strand_id
1 'polypeptide(L)'
;MTIFIRKVNRYKLPPFIILLLIIFSVFLNEPSSISITNLDILLAILVIWVIATLLYFLFVSTIGRLIKRDFIAITLNAGFALLIIGMLFTIQHWPGAKSQLIISGLLILTAIISIFFHY
;
A
#
# COMPACT_ATOMS: atom_id res chain seq x y z
N MET A 1 19.12 1.60 -28.12
CA MET A 1 19.03 1.88 -26.67
C MET A 1 18.30 3.19 -26.31
N THR A 2 17.79 3.95 -27.28
CA THR A 2 17.06 5.22 -27.04
C THR A 2 15.53 5.04 -26.88
N ILE A 3 14.97 3.93 -27.37
CA ILE A 3 13.53 3.63 -27.28
C ILE A 3 13.13 3.24 -25.84
N PHE A 4 14.03 2.58 -25.09
CA PHE A 4 13.75 2.12 -23.73
C PHE A 4 13.68 3.29 -22.72
N ILE A 5 14.55 4.30 -22.89
CA ILE A 5 14.60 5.49 -22.03
C ILE A 5 13.34 6.36 -22.20
N ARG A 6 12.74 6.40 -23.40
CA ARG A 6 11.45 7.10 -23.62
C ARG A 6 10.25 6.43 -22.95
N LYS A 7 10.32 5.14 -22.62
CA LYS A 7 9.21 4.40 -22.01
C LYS A 7 9.21 4.53 -20.48
N VAL A 8 10.38 4.67 -19.87
CA VAL A 8 10.54 4.80 -18.40
C VAL A 8 10.10 6.19 -17.89
N ASN A 9 10.15 7.23 -18.73
CA ASN A 9 9.81 8.61 -18.32
C ASN A 9 8.32 8.99 -18.44
N ARG A 10 7.39 8.01 -18.53
CA ARG A 10 5.94 8.30 -18.62
C ARG A 10 5.22 8.36 -17.29
N TYR A 11 5.83 7.87 -16.22
CA TYR A 11 5.20 7.86 -14.90
C TYR A 11 5.88 8.92 -14.04
N LYS A 12 5.53 10.18 -14.28
CA LYS A 12 5.68 11.20 -13.24
C LYS A 12 4.97 10.62 -12.03
N LEU A 13 5.71 10.42 -10.93
CA LEU A 13 5.13 9.99 -9.66
C LEU A 13 3.88 10.83 -9.44
N PRO A 14 2.70 10.19 -9.38
CA PRO A 14 1.47 10.95 -9.28
C PRO A 14 1.56 11.88 -8.08
N PRO A 15 1.16 13.16 -8.22
CA PRO A 15 1.38 14.16 -7.17
C PRO A 15 0.82 13.73 -5.81
N PHE A 16 -0.20 12.86 -5.78
CA PHE A 16 -0.76 12.32 -4.55
C PHE A 16 0.14 11.29 -3.84
N ILE A 17 1.00 10.52 -4.54
CA ILE A 17 1.97 9.62 -3.88
C ILE A 17 3.02 10.44 -3.14
N ILE A 18 3.43 11.57 -3.73
CA ILE A 18 4.34 12.52 -3.11
C ILE A 18 3.67 13.11 -1.85
N LEU A 19 2.41 13.52 -1.96
CA LEU A 19 1.64 14.02 -0.82
C LEU A 19 1.50 12.97 0.30
N LEU A 20 1.26 11.71 -0.07
CA LEU A 20 1.13 10.60 0.87
C LEU A 20 2.45 10.27 1.57
N LEU A 21 3.58 10.29 0.84
CA LEU A 21 4.92 10.14 1.43
C LEU A 21 5.25 11.27 2.40
N ILE A 22 4.84 12.51 2.09
CA ILE A 22 5.03 13.66 2.99
C ILE A 22 4.23 13.45 4.27
N ILE A 23 2.95 13.11 4.17
CA ILE A 23 2.08 12.84 5.34
C ILE A 23 2.66 11.71 6.20
N PHE A 24 3.13 10.64 5.56
CA PHE A 24 3.76 9.51 6.24
C PHE A 24 5.08 9.91 6.94
N SER A 25 5.90 10.74 6.30
CA SER A 25 7.17 11.22 6.88
C SER A 25 6.97 12.15 8.07
N VAL A 26 5.92 12.98 8.05
CA VAL A 26 5.56 13.85 9.18
C VAL A 26 5.12 13.01 10.38
N PHE A 27 4.38 11.93 10.14
CA PHE A 27 3.90 11.04 11.19
C PHE A 27 5.02 10.21 11.85
N LEU A 28 6.01 9.76 11.07
CA LEU A 28 7.17 9.03 11.60
C LEU A 28 8.07 9.89 12.51
N ASN A 29 7.96 11.22 12.43
CA ASN A 29 8.75 12.15 13.23
C ASN A 29 8.07 12.56 14.55
N GLU A 30 6.85 12.10 14.86
CA GLU A 30 6.26 12.40 16.17
C GLU A 30 6.86 11.50 17.27
N PRO A 31 7.36 12.08 18.38
CA PRO A 31 8.05 11.34 19.43
C PRO A 31 7.10 10.51 20.30
N SER A 32 7.15 9.19 20.10
CA SER A 32 6.96 8.02 21.00
C SER A 32 6.06 8.02 22.26
N SER A 33 5.35 9.07 22.67
CA SER A 33 4.42 9.01 23.80
C SER A 33 3.01 8.64 23.33
N ILE A 34 2.86 7.43 22.80
CA ILE A 34 1.60 6.95 22.20
C ILE A 34 0.70 6.33 23.30
N SER A 35 -0.20 7.14 23.86
CA SER A 35 -1.32 6.70 24.71
C SER A 35 -2.40 5.95 23.91
N ILE A 36 -3.24 5.15 24.57
CA ILE A 36 -4.28 4.27 23.98
C ILE A 36 -5.29 5.02 23.07
N THR A 37 -5.47 6.33 23.26
CA THR A 37 -6.26 7.22 22.36
C THR A 37 -5.70 7.31 20.93
N ASN A 38 -4.46 6.90 20.71
CA ASN A 38 -3.82 6.89 19.39
C ASN A 38 -4.21 5.69 18.53
N LEU A 39 -4.82 4.64 19.10
CA LEU A 39 -5.17 3.45 18.33
C LEU A 39 -6.34 3.71 17.38
N ASP A 40 -7.30 4.54 17.81
CA ASP A 40 -8.42 5.00 16.97
C ASP A 40 -7.95 5.93 15.86
N ILE A 41 -6.97 6.80 16.16
CA ILE A 41 -6.34 7.69 15.19
C ILE A 41 -5.56 6.88 14.15
N LEU A 42 -4.80 5.88 14.60
CA LEU A 42 -4.06 4.97 13.72
C LEU A 42 -5.03 4.21 12.80
N LEU A 43 -6.14 3.71 13.33
CA LEU A 43 -7.17 3.01 12.56
C LEU A 43 -7.83 3.94 11.54
N ALA A 44 -8.17 5.18 11.92
CA ALA A 44 -8.73 6.17 11.02
C ALA A 44 -7.76 6.51 9.87
N ILE A 45 -6.46 6.65 10.16
CA ILE A 45 -5.42 6.87 9.15
C ILE A 45 -5.32 5.66 8.21
N LEU A 46 -5.38 4.44 8.75
CA LEU A 46 -5.33 3.20 7.95
C LEU A 46 -6.55 3.10 7.02
N VAL A 47 -7.75 3.47 7.50
CA VAL A 47 -8.97 3.53 6.70
C VAL A 47 -8.85 4.58 5.59
N ILE A 48 -8.36 5.79 5.90
CA ILE A 48 -8.13 6.85 4.91
C ILE A 48 -7.14 6.37 3.84
N TRP A 49 -6.08 5.67 4.23
CA TRP A 49 -5.08 5.11 3.32
C TRP A 49 -5.68 4.06 2.39
N VAL A 50 -6.51 3.15 2.92
CA VAL A 50 -7.24 2.14 2.13
C VAL A 50 -8.20 2.80 1.14
N ILE A 51 -8.98 3.81 1.57
CA ILE A 51 -9.90 4.56 0.71
C ILE A 51 -9.14 5.27 -0.42
N ALA A 52 -8.03 5.94 -0.11
CA ALA A 52 -7.20 6.60 -1.10
C ALA A 52 -6.64 5.62 -2.14
N THR A 53 -6.25 4.42 -1.70
CA THR A 53 -5.75 3.36 -2.57
C THR A 53 -6.86 2.80 -3.48
N LEU A 54 -8.07 2.62 -2.95
CA LEU A 54 -9.26 2.20 -3.71
C LEU A 54 -9.66 3.25 -4.76
N LEU A 55 -9.67 4.53 -4.40
CA LEU A 55 -9.94 5.65 -5.31
C LEU A 55 -8.89 5.73 -6.42
N TYR A 56 -7.62 5.54 -6.09
CA TYR A 56 -6.56 5.44 -7.08
C TYR A 56 -6.78 4.25 -8.03
N PHE A 57 -7.17 3.09 -7.49
CA PHE A 57 -7.43 1.92 -8.30
C PHE A 57 -8.63 2.13 -9.24
N LEU A 58 -9.70 2.77 -8.76
CA LEU A 58 -10.83 3.18 -9.60
C LEU A 58 -10.40 4.17 -10.69
N PHE A 59 -9.58 5.17 -10.35
CA PHE A 59 -9.08 6.16 -11.30
C PHE A 59 -8.16 5.55 -12.37
N VAL A 60 -7.22 4.68 -11.97
CA VAL A 60 -6.36 3.91 -12.89
C VAL A 60 -7.16 2.91 -13.70
N SER A 61 -8.23 2.37 -13.13
CA SER A 61 -9.16 1.50 -13.83
C SER A 61 -9.75 2.18 -15.07
N THR A 62 -9.96 3.49 -14.99
CA THR A 62 -10.50 4.32 -16.07
C THR A 62 -9.47 4.65 -17.17
N ILE A 63 -8.15 4.64 -16.87
CA ILE A 63 -7.12 5.25 -17.75
C ILE A 63 -6.27 4.25 -18.57
N GLY A 64 -6.17 2.96 -18.23
CA GLY A 64 -5.51 2.02 -19.18
C GLY A 64 -5.30 0.59 -18.72
N ARG A 65 -5.72 -0.38 -19.56
CA ARG A 65 -5.63 -1.85 -19.30
C ARG A 65 -4.20 -2.37 -19.07
N LEU A 66 -3.17 -1.72 -19.62
CA LEU A 66 -1.77 -2.15 -19.48
C LEU A 66 -1.18 -1.85 -18.09
N ILE A 67 -1.61 -0.75 -17.45
CA ILE A 67 -1.10 -0.35 -16.11
C ILE A 67 -1.68 -1.26 -15.01
N LYS A 68 -2.87 -1.82 -15.24
CA LYS A 68 -3.56 -2.67 -14.27
C LYS A 68 -2.82 -3.97 -13.97
N ARG A 69 -2.22 -4.62 -14.98
CA ARG A 69 -1.48 -5.89 -14.80
C ARG A 69 -0.22 -5.69 -13.95
N ASP A 70 0.55 -4.65 -14.23
CA ASP A 70 1.77 -4.35 -13.48
C ASP A 70 1.44 -3.96 -12.03
N PHE A 71 0.35 -3.20 -11.84
CA PHE A 71 -0.10 -2.82 -10.50
C PHE A 71 -0.55 -4.03 -9.66
N ILE A 72 -1.31 -4.97 -10.23
CA ILE A 72 -1.71 -6.22 -9.56
C ILE A 72 -0.46 -7.02 -9.14
N ALA A 73 0.52 -7.16 -10.05
CA ALA A 73 1.76 -7.88 -9.76
C ALA A 73 2.57 -7.25 -8.63
N ILE A 74 2.70 -5.91 -8.63
CA ILE A 74 3.40 -5.17 -7.57
C ILE A 74 2.67 -5.33 -6.23
N THR A 75 1.35 -5.20 -6.23
CA THR A 75 0.53 -5.29 -5.01
C THR A 75 0.60 -6.70 -4.39
N LEU A 76 0.55 -7.75 -5.23
CA LEU A 76 0.75 -9.14 -4.78
C LEU A 76 2.13 -9.38 -4.18
N ASN A 77 3.18 -8.95 -4.88
CA ASN A 77 4.56 -9.14 -4.42
C ASN A 77 4.80 -8.39 -3.09
N ALA A 78 4.29 -7.17 -2.96
CA ALA A 78 4.37 -6.39 -1.72
C ALA A 78 3.57 -7.05 -0.58
N GLY A 79 2.36 -7.53 -0.86
CA GLY A 79 1.54 -8.27 0.10
C GLY A 79 2.23 -9.53 0.63
N PHE A 80 2.80 -10.34 -0.26
CA PHE A 80 3.55 -11.55 0.13
C PHE A 80 4.82 -11.24 0.92
N ALA A 81 5.58 -10.22 0.53
CA ALA A 81 6.76 -9.81 1.28
C ALA A 81 6.41 -9.37 2.71
N LEU A 82 5.35 -8.57 2.87
CA LEU A 82 4.85 -8.14 4.17
C LEU A 82 4.29 -9.29 5.00
N LEU A 83 3.68 -10.28 4.36
CA LEU A 83 3.18 -11.48 5.02
C LEU A 83 4.32 -12.32 5.61
N ILE A 84 5.41 -12.52 4.86
CA ILE A 84 6.61 -13.20 5.34
C ILE A 84 7.22 -12.45 6.53
N ILE A 85 7.34 -11.12 6.43
CA ILE A 85 7.86 -10.28 7.52
C ILE A 85 6.93 -10.33 8.75
N GLY A 86 5.61 -10.25 8.56
CA GLY A 86 4.63 -10.34 9.64
C GLY A 86 4.65 -11.70 10.35
N MET A 87 4.86 -12.79 9.60
CA MET A 87 5.06 -14.12 10.18
C MET A 87 6.34 -14.18 11.02
N LEU A 88 7.45 -13.63 10.50
CA LEU A 88 8.71 -13.58 11.23
C LEU A 88 8.58 -12.81 12.55
N PHE A 89 7.91 -11.65 12.52
CA PHE A 89 7.67 -10.84 13.72
C PHE A 89 6.72 -11.53 14.71
N THR A 90 5.79 -12.34 14.22
CA THR A 90 4.90 -13.13 15.07
C THR A 90 5.69 -14.19 15.84
N ILE A 91 6.63 -14.88 15.17
CA ILE A 91 7.54 -15.84 15.82
C ILE A 91 8.40 -15.13 16.87
N GLN A 92 8.90 -13.94 16.55
CA GLN A 92 9.72 -13.11 17.46
C GLN A 92 8.92 -12.39 18.56
N HIS A 93 7.60 -12.61 18.65
CA HIS A 93 6.70 -11.96 19.62
C HIS A 93 6.77 -10.43 19.62
N TRP A 94 7.10 -9.84 18.46
CA TRP A 94 7.26 -8.40 18.35
C TRP A 94 5.92 -7.67 18.52
N PRO A 95 5.87 -6.56 19.27
CA PRO A 95 4.65 -5.78 19.42
C PRO A 95 4.22 -5.24 18.06
N GLY A 96 2.98 -5.49 17.66
CA GLY A 96 2.46 -5.11 16.33
C GLY A 96 2.58 -6.20 15.24
N ALA A 97 3.11 -7.38 15.53
CA ALA A 97 3.16 -8.47 14.54
C ALA A 97 1.77 -8.84 13.99
N LYS A 98 0.75 -8.83 14.86
CA LYS A 98 -0.64 -9.11 14.49
C LYS A 98 -1.20 -8.06 13.52
N SER A 99 -0.94 -6.76 13.75
CA SER A 99 -1.41 -5.70 12.85
C SER A 99 -0.71 -5.79 11.50
N GLN A 100 0.57 -6.15 11.48
CA GLN A 100 1.33 -6.31 10.24
C GLN A 100 0.84 -7.49 9.38
N LEU A 101 0.47 -8.61 10.01
CA LEU A 101 -0.20 -9.72 9.33
C LEU A 101 -1.56 -9.30 8.74
N ILE A 102 -2.37 -8.55 9.48
CA ILE A 102 -3.67 -8.05 9.01
C ILE A 102 -3.48 -7.14 7.78
N ILE A 103 -2.51 -6.24 7.80
CA ILE A 103 -2.19 -5.34 6.68
C ILE A 103 -1.77 -6.14 5.45
N SER A 104 -0.90 -7.15 5.63
CA SER A 104 -0.47 -8.01 4.53
C SER A 104 -1.64 -8.80 3.90
N GLY A 105 -2.56 -9.30 4.73
CA GLY A 105 -3.77 -9.98 4.28
C GLY A 105 -4.70 -9.05 3.49
N LEU A 106 -4.89 -7.82 3.95
CA LEU A 106 -5.68 -6.80 3.23
C LEU A 106 -5.08 -6.47 1.85
N LEU A 107 -3.76 -6.36 1.74
CA LEU A 107 -3.08 -6.14 0.46
C LEU A 107 -3.27 -7.29 -0.51
N ILE A 108 -3.18 -8.54 -0.04
CA ILE A 108 -3.42 -9.71 -0.89
C ILE A 108 -4.89 -9.79 -1.30
N LEU A 109 -5.81 -9.54 -0.36
CA LEU A 109 -7.25 -9.56 -0.63
C LEU A 109 -7.64 -8.52 -1.69
N THR A 110 -7.14 -7.29 -1.56
CA THR A 110 -7.38 -6.23 -2.55
C THR A 110 -6.84 -6.60 -3.93
N ALA A 111 -5.69 -7.28 -4.01
CA ALA A 111 -5.17 -7.78 -5.28
C ALA A 111 -6.03 -8.90 -5.87
N ILE A 112 -6.52 -9.84 -5.06
CA ILE A 112 -7.42 -10.93 -5.49
C ILE A 112 -8.74 -10.36 -6.02
N ILE A 113 -9.35 -9.42 -5.27
CA ILE A 113 -10.57 -8.73 -5.69
C ILE A 113 -10.32 -8.02 -7.03
N SER A 114 -9.19 -7.33 -7.16
CA SER A 114 -8.80 -6.65 -8.40
C SER A 114 -8.64 -7.59 -9.60
N ILE A 115 -8.21 -8.83 -9.37
CA ILE A 115 -8.15 -9.89 -10.40
C ILE A 115 -9.56 -10.34 -10.78
N PHE A 116 -10.44 -10.55 -9.81
CA PHE A 116 -11.83 -10.98 -10.06
C PHE A 116 -12.62 -9.97 -10.89
N PHE A 117 -12.45 -8.67 -10.62
CA PHE A 117 -13.08 -7.61 -11.42
C PHE A 117 -12.42 -7.39 -12.79
N HIS A 118 -11.31 -8.07 -13.09
CA HIS A 118 -10.67 -8.00 -14.39
C HIS A 118 -11.25 -8.99 -15.41
N TYR A 119 -11.79 -10.12 -14.94
CA TYR A 119 -12.49 -11.12 -15.75
C TYR A 119 -13.97 -10.77 -15.90
#